data_AF-A0A935DCA7-F1
#
_entry.id   AF-A0A935DCA7-F1
#
_cell.length_a   1.000
_cell.length_b   1.000
_cell.length_c   1.000
_cell.angle_alpha   90.00
_cell.angle_beta   90.00
_cell.angle_gamma   90.00
#
_symmetry.space_group_name_H-M   'P 1'
#
loop_
_entity.id
_entity.type
_entity.pdbx_description
1 polymer ?
#
loop_
_entity_poly.entity_id
_entity_poly.type
_entity_poly.pdbx_seq_one_letter_code
_entity_poly.pdbx_strand_id
1 'polypeptide(L)'
;MLGVRDADALEAVLVRARQKWHYDADADLAGLAAAYGFGLATAHPFNDGNKRIALLTMAVFLGLNGKALDATEPELVQVITALAAGSLKEPQLAAWVRDHMVRLIP
;
A
#
# COMPACT_ATOMS: atom_id res chain seq x y z
N MET A 1 -5.14 -24.16 7.43
CA MET A 1 -5.82 -23.20 6.54
C MET A 1 -4.74 -22.45 5.77
N LEU A 2 -4.69 -22.62 4.45
CA LEU A 2 -3.72 -21.91 3.60
C LEU A 2 -4.09 -20.41 3.59
N GLY A 3 -3.15 -19.53 3.93
CA GLY A 3 -3.44 -18.10 4.18
C GLY A 3 -3.78 -17.27 2.93
N VAL A 4 -3.33 -17.71 1.76
CA VAL A 4 -3.65 -17.11 0.46
C VAL A 4 -4.96 -17.69 -0.06
N ARG A 5 -5.88 -16.81 -0.46
CA ARG A 5 -7.15 -17.13 -1.12
C ARG A 5 -6.97 -17.20 -2.63
N ASP A 6 -6.25 -16.23 -3.18
CA ASP A 6 -6.08 -16.04 -4.62
C ASP A 6 -4.64 -15.59 -4.91
N ALA A 7 -3.83 -16.54 -5.40
CA ALA A 7 -2.42 -16.31 -5.71
C ALA A 7 -2.23 -15.46 -6.97
N ASP A 8 -3.14 -15.57 -7.94
CA ASP A 8 -3.07 -14.81 -9.18
C ASP A 8 -3.41 -13.34 -8.92
N ALA A 9 -4.41 -13.07 -8.07
CA ALA A 9 -4.70 -11.72 -7.60
C ALA A 9 -3.51 -11.12 -6.83
N LEU A 10 -2.84 -11.92 -5.98
CA LEU A 10 -1.64 -11.46 -5.27
C LEU A 10 -0.52 -11.10 -6.25
N GLU A 11 -0.21 -11.97 -7.21
CA GLU A 11 0.83 -11.72 -8.20
C GLU A 11 0.50 -10.51 -9.06
N ALA A 12 -0.75 -10.34 -9.47
CA ALA A 12 -1.20 -9.18 -10.26
C ALA A 12 -0.96 -7.86 -9.52
N VAL A 13 -1.19 -7.81 -8.20
CA VAL A 13 -0.90 -6.63 -7.36
C VAL A 13 0.60 -6.33 -7.36
N LEU A 14 1.45 -7.34 -7.18
CA LEU A 14 2.91 -7.15 -7.15
C LEU A 14 3.46 -6.72 -8.51
N VAL A 15 2.96 -7.32 -9.60
CA VAL A 15 3.31 -6.95 -10.98
C VAL A 15 2.93 -5.50 -11.25
N ARG A 16 1.72 -5.06 -10.86
CA ARG A 16 1.25 -3.67 -11.11
C ARG A 16 2.21 -2.63 -10.52
N ALA A 17 2.68 -2.81 -9.30
CA ALA A 17 3.63 -1.90 -8.68
C ALA A 17 4.98 -1.88 -9.43
N ARG A 18 5.48 -3.05 -9.84
CA ARG A 18 6.72 -3.14 -10.67
C ARG A 18 6.56 -2.47 -12.03
N GLN A 19 5.42 -2.68 -12.69
CA GLN A 19 5.10 -2.06 -13.98
C GLN A 19 5.06 -0.53 -13.85
N LYS A 20 4.40 -0.01 -12.81
CA LYS A 20 4.37 1.43 -12.52
C LYS A 20 5.79 1.99 -12.38
N TRP A 21 6.67 1.33 -11.63
CA TRP A 21 8.06 1.77 -11.49
C TRP A 21 8.83 1.83 -12.82
N HIS A 22 8.60 0.90 -13.74
CA HIS A 22 9.37 0.82 -14.99
C HIS A 22 8.83 1.73 -16.09
N TYR A 23 7.54 2.02 -16.10
CA TYR A 23 6.86 2.63 -17.25
C TYR A 23 6.19 3.98 -16.94
N ASP A 24 5.94 4.31 -15.67
CA ASP A 24 5.38 5.60 -15.29
C ASP A 24 6.52 6.58 -14.99
N ALA A 25 6.63 7.64 -15.79
CA ALA A 25 7.69 8.64 -15.66
C ALA A 25 7.59 9.44 -14.35
N ASP A 26 6.38 9.53 -13.78
CA ASP A 26 6.11 10.24 -12.53
C ASP A 26 6.09 9.28 -11.32
N ALA A 27 6.58 8.04 -11.48
CA ALA A 27 6.63 7.07 -10.40
C ALA A 27 7.53 7.54 -9.26
N ASP A 28 6.94 7.69 -8.07
CA ASP A 28 7.64 7.95 -6.83
C ASP A 28 7.31 6.90 -5.75
N LEU A 29 8.06 6.93 -4.65
CA LEU A 29 7.89 5.97 -3.55
C LEU A 29 6.46 6.01 -2.97
N ALA A 30 5.85 7.20 -2.91
CA ALA A 30 4.49 7.35 -2.41
C ALA A 30 3.47 6.68 -3.35
N GLY A 31 3.61 6.86 -4.66
CA GLY A 31 2.78 6.22 -5.67
C GLY A 31 2.95 4.70 -5.69
N LEU A 32 4.17 4.19 -5.51
CA LEU A 32 4.42 2.75 -5.43
C LEU A 32 3.86 2.13 -4.14
N ALA A 33 4.06 2.77 -3.00
CA ALA A 33 3.47 2.34 -1.73
C ALA A 33 1.94 2.29 -1.84
N ALA A 34 1.33 3.33 -2.40
CA ALA A 34 -0.11 3.38 -2.62
C ALA A 34 -0.60 2.29 -3.59
N ALA A 35 0.14 1.96 -4.64
CA ALA A 35 -0.20 0.88 -5.56
C ALA A 35 -0.24 -0.49 -4.85
N TYR A 36 0.74 -0.77 -3.97
CA TYR A 36 0.72 -1.97 -3.13
C TYR A 36 -0.47 -1.97 -2.16
N GLY A 37 -0.64 -0.88 -1.40
CA GLY A 37 -1.70 -0.76 -0.41
C GLY A 37 -3.10 -0.89 -1.02
N PHE A 38 -3.36 -0.16 -2.11
CA PHE A 38 -4.64 -0.21 -2.83
C PHE A 38 -4.92 -1.60 -3.39
N GLY A 39 -3.96 -2.21 -4.09
CA GLY A 39 -4.12 -3.54 -4.67
C GLY A 39 -4.41 -4.61 -3.61
N LEU A 40 -3.62 -4.65 -2.53
CA LEU A 40 -3.80 -5.62 -1.44
C LEU A 40 -5.12 -5.43 -0.69
N ALA A 41 -5.55 -4.18 -0.48
CA ALA A 41 -6.79 -3.88 0.24
C ALA A 41 -8.04 -4.23 -0.57
N THR A 42 -7.99 -4.14 -1.91
CA THR A 42 -9.16 -4.26 -2.80
C THR A 42 -9.26 -5.58 -3.57
N ALA A 43 -8.14 -6.23 -3.90
CA ALA A 43 -8.15 -7.51 -4.60
C ALA A 43 -8.46 -8.70 -3.67
N HIS A 44 -8.37 -8.49 -2.35
CA HIS A 44 -8.58 -9.51 -1.32
C HIS A 44 -7.84 -10.85 -1.58
N PRO A 45 -6.50 -10.83 -1.83
CA PRO A 45 -5.76 -12.05 -2.14
C PRO A 45 -5.64 -13.02 -0.96
N PHE A 46 -5.88 -12.59 0.27
CA PHE A 46 -5.83 -13.41 1.48
C PHE A 46 -7.22 -13.72 2.03
N ASN A 47 -7.35 -14.84 2.74
CA ASN A 47 -8.60 -15.24 3.40
C ASN A 47 -9.04 -14.25 4.50
N ASP A 48 -8.07 -13.68 5.21
CA ASP A 48 -8.28 -12.59 6.16
C ASP A 48 -7.01 -11.71 6.22
N GLY A 49 -7.11 -10.53 6.83
CA GLY A 49 -5.97 -9.69 7.13
C GLY A 49 -5.55 -8.76 6.00
N ASN A 50 -6.27 -8.74 4.86
CA ASN A 50 -5.95 -7.89 3.70
C ASN A 50 -5.64 -6.42 4.06
N LYS A 51 -6.43 -5.81 4.96
CA LYS A 51 -6.16 -4.44 5.46
C LYS A 51 -4.83 -4.33 6.21
N ARG A 52 -4.56 -5.26 7.14
CA ARG A 52 -3.32 -5.29 7.93
C ARG A 52 -2.11 -5.53 7.02
N ILE A 53 -2.23 -6.46 6.07
CA ILE A 53 -1.18 -6.78 5.11
C ILE A 53 -0.92 -5.59 4.17
N ALA A 54 -1.97 -4.93 3.66
CA ALA A 54 -1.85 -3.73 2.84
C ALA A 54 -1.10 -2.60 3.57
N LEU A 55 -1.50 -2.29 4.81
CA LEU A 55 -0.87 -1.27 5.64
C LEU A 55 0.61 -1.61 5.93
N LEU A 56 0.89 -2.84 6.35
CA LEU A 56 2.26 -3.28 6.65
C LEU A 56 3.12 -3.32 5.40
N THR A 57 2.58 -3.72 4.25
CA THR A 57 3.32 -3.72 2.99
C THR A 57 3.73 -2.31 2.60
N MET A 58 2.85 -1.32 2.74
CA MET A 58 3.20 0.09 2.54
C MET A 58 4.34 0.52 3.48
N ALA A 59 4.20 0.26 4.78
CA ALA A 59 5.19 0.66 5.78
C ALA A 59 6.55 -0.01 5.55
N VAL A 60 6.58 -1.31 5.27
CA VAL A 60 7.81 -2.07 4.99
C VAL A 60 8.44 -1.61 3.69
N PHE A 61 7.66 -1.41 2.61
CA PHE A 61 8.18 -0.90 1.35
C PHE A 61 8.86 0.46 1.54
N LEU A 62 8.22 1.39 2.25
CA LEU A 62 8.80 2.68 2.56
C LEU A 62 10.06 2.54 3.42
N GLY A 63 10.03 1.68 4.44
CA GLY A 63 11.16 1.39 5.33
C GLY A 63 12.39 0.88 4.59
N LEU A 64 12.19 -0.06 3.65
CA LEU A 64 13.25 -0.57 2.78
C LEU A 64 13.86 0.51 1.87
N ASN A 65 13.15 1.61 1.64
CA ASN A 65 13.59 2.78 0.88
C ASN A 65 14.02 3.97 1.77
N GLY A 66 14.27 3.73 3.07
CA GLY A 66 14.73 4.76 4.00
C GLY A 66 13.67 5.81 4.34
N LYS A 67 12.39 5.44 4.23
CA LYS A 67 11.23 6.30 4.54
C LYS A 67 10.35 5.69 5.63
N ALA A 68 9.61 6.53 6.32
CA ALA A 68 8.60 6.12 7.31
C ALA A 68 7.30 6.89 7.08
N LEU A 69 6.19 6.35 7.59
CA LEU A 69 4.93 7.09 7.70
C LEU A 69 4.89 7.78 9.07
N ASP A 70 4.86 9.10 9.06
CA ASP A 70 4.62 9.93 10.24
C ASP A 70 3.11 10.15 10.38
N ALA A 71 2.44 9.15 10.94
CA ALA A 71 1.01 9.17 11.18
C ALA A 71 0.70 8.37 12.44
N THR A 72 -0.28 8.82 13.21
CA THR A 72 -0.75 8.12 14.41
C THR A 72 -1.48 6.82 14.04
N GLU A 73 -1.55 5.87 14.97
CA GLU A 73 -2.30 4.61 14.74
C GLU A 73 -3.77 4.86 14.32
N PRO A 74 -4.52 5.81 14.91
CA PRO A 74 -5.86 6.14 14.44
C PRO A 74 -5.91 6.60 12.98
N GLU A 75 -4.95 7.43 12.54
CA GLU A 75 -4.89 7.89 11.14
C GLU A 75 -4.61 6.74 10.18
N LEU A 76 -3.70 5.83 10.55
CA LEU A 76 -3.40 4.62 9.78
C LEU A 76 -4.62 3.70 9.67
N VAL A 77 -5.37 3.53 10.77
CA VAL A 77 -6.62 2.75 10.78
C VAL A 77 -7.70 3.42 9.93
N GLN A 78 -7.82 4.74 9.99
CA GLN A 78 -8.80 5.49 9.22
C GLN A 78 -8.52 5.37 7.71
N VAL A 79 -7.28 5.62 7.29
CA VAL A 79 -6.91 5.59 5.86
C VAL A 79 -7.09 4.19 5.27
N ILE A 80 -6.67 3.13 5.98
CA ILE A 80 -6.79 1.75 5.48
C ILE A 80 -8.25 1.27 5.47
N THR A 81 -9.06 1.74 6.41
CA THR A 81 -10.50 1.42 6.44
C THR A 81 -11.23 2.13 5.31
N ALA A 82 -10.93 3.41 5.04
CA ALA A 82 -11.50 4.15 3.90
C ALA A 82 -11.11 3.53 2.55
N LEU A 83 -9.86 3.06 2.43
CA LEU A 83 -9.38 2.33 1.26
C LEU A 83 -10.18 1.03 1.02
N ALA A 84 -10.35 0.21 2.06
CA ALA A 84 -11.10 -1.03 1.97
C ALA A 84 -12.61 -0.82 1.76
N ALA A 85 -13.16 0.30 2.24
CA ALA A 85 -14.54 0.70 1.98
C ALA A 85 -14.73 1.28 0.56
N GLY A 86 -13.64 1.51 -0.19
CA GLY A 86 -13.66 2.07 -1.53
C GLY A 86 -13.92 3.57 -1.60
N SER A 87 -13.98 4.26 -0.45
CA SER A 87 -14.16 5.72 -0.36
C SER A 87 -12.86 6.50 -0.57
N LEU A 88 -11.71 5.84 -0.46
CA LEU A 88 -10.39 6.37 -0.84
C LEU A 88 -9.86 5.63 -2.08
N LYS A 89 -9.41 6.36 -3.10
CA LYS A 89 -8.83 5.81 -4.34
C LYS A 89 -7.31 5.85 -4.32
N GLU A 90 -6.66 5.04 -5.17
CA GLU A 90 -5.19 4.95 -5.26
C GLU A 90 -4.48 6.32 -5.37
N PRO A 91 -4.93 7.28 -6.21
CA PRO A 91 -4.25 8.58 -6.29
C PRO A 91 -4.36 9.40 -5.00
N GLN A 92 -5.49 9.28 -4.29
CA GLN A 92 -5.70 9.96 -3.01
C GLN A 92 -4.84 9.33 -1.91
N LEU A 93 -4.70 8.00 -1.92
CA LEU A 93 -3.77 7.30 -1.04
C LEU A 93 -2.33 7.71 -1.33
N ALA A 94 -1.92 7.84 -2.59
CA ALA A 94 -0.58 8.30 -2.96
C ALA A 94 -0.30 9.73 -2.46
N ALA A 95 -1.27 10.63 -2.58
CA ALA A 95 -1.17 11.98 -2.01
C ALA A 95 -1.01 11.91 -0.48
N TRP A 96 -1.88 11.17 0.20
CA TRP A 96 -1.81 11.00 1.66
C TRP A 96 -0.46 10.43 2.11
N VAL A 97 0.06 9.40 1.44
CA VAL A 97 1.38 8.83 1.74
C VAL A 97 2.46 9.90 1.55
N ARG A 98 2.41 10.69 0.48
CA ARG A 98 3.41 11.73 0.21
C ARG A 98 3.43 12.79 1.30
N ASP A 99 2.27 13.17 1.83
CA ASP A 99 2.14 14.17 2.89
C ASP A 99 2.63 13.66 4.26
N HIS A 100 2.57 12.35 4.50
CA HIS A 100 3.00 11.72 5.76
C HIS A 100 4.34 11.00 5.65
N MET A 101 5.02 11.08 4.49
CA MET A 101 6.27 10.36 4.26
C MET A 101 7.46 11.18 4.76
N VAL A 102 8.12 10.68 5.80
CA VAL A 102 9.34 11.28 6.36
C VAL A 102 10.56 10.39 6.11
N ARG A 103 11.75 10.94 6.33
CA ARG A 103 12.98 10.14 6.32
C ARG A 103 12.98 9.21 7.54
N LEU A 104 13.26 7.92 7.31
CA LEU A 104 13.51 6.98 8.40
C LEU A 104 14.87 7.34 9.04
N ILE A 105 14.85 7.69 10.32
CA ILE A 105 16.07 7.91 11.11
C ILE A 105 16.42 6.55 11.74
N PRO A 106 17.60 5.98 11.45
CA PRO A 106 18.03 4.68 11.99
C PRO A 106 18.41 4.74 13.47
#